data_AF-A0A177L0J4-F1
#
_entry.id   AF-A0A177L0J4-F1
#
_cell.length_a   1.000
_cell.length_b   1.000
_cell.length_c   1.000
_cell.angle_alpha   90.00
_cell.angle_beta   90.00
_cell.angle_gamma   90.00
#
_symmetry.space_group_name_H-M   'P 1'
#
loop_
_entity.id
_entity.type
_entity.pdbx_description
1 polymer ?
#
loop_
_entity_poly.entity_id
_entity_poly.type
_entity_poly.pdbx_seq_one_letter_code
_entity_poly.pdbx_strand_id
1 'polypeptide(L)'
;MNETAQLNFALADVLNGFDPFDAGPGFYDTEIADSIYAVHRLDEINKLAAAIRSIYEHSFDAPMPGGNPTVLAEKLLMIKNNSSCYL
;
A
#
# COMPACT_ATOMS: atom_id res chain seq x y z
N MET A 1 -1.08 16.35 16.29
CA MET A 1 -0.38 15.52 15.27
C MET A 1 -1.10 15.72 13.95
N ASN A 2 -0.37 15.82 12.83
CA ASN A 2 -0.97 16.02 11.50
C ASN A 2 -1.78 14.77 11.09
N GLU A 3 -3.05 14.92 10.70
CA GLU A 3 -3.94 13.82 10.28
C GLU A 3 -3.36 13.03 9.09
N THR A 4 -2.71 13.72 8.14
CA THR A 4 -2.01 13.06 7.03
C THR A 4 -0.88 12.17 7.52
N ALA A 5 -0.15 12.59 8.56
CA ALA A 5 0.91 11.77 9.13
C ALA A 5 0.35 10.53 9.83
N GLN A 6 -0.76 10.67 10.56
CA GLN A 6 -1.44 9.53 11.21
C GLN A 6 -1.95 8.51 10.18
N LEU A 7 -2.59 8.96 9.11
CA LEU A 7 -3.00 8.11 8.01
C LEU A 7 -1.78 7.39 7.39
N ASN A 8 -0.71 8.13 7.09
CA ASN A 8 0.49 7.54 6.50
C ASN A 8 1.13 6.48 7.41
N PHE A 9 1.15 6.68 8.72
CA PHE A 9 1.64 5.65 9.66
C PHE A 9 0.75 4.41 9.68
N ALA A 10 -0.57 4.57 9.65
CA ALA A 10 -1.51 3.43 9.61
C ALA A 10 -1.39 2.64 8.29
N LEU A 11 -1.22 3.34 7.16
CA LEU A 11 -0.98 2.70 5.86
C LEU A 11 0.37 1.98 5.84
N ALA A 12 1.42 2.62 6.35
CA ALA A 12 2.75 2.03 6.42
C ALA A 12 2.77 0.75 7.28
N ASP A 13 2.05 0.72 8.40
CA ASP A 13 1.95 -0.48 9.26
C ASP A 13 1.38 -1.69 8.50
N VAL A 14 0.31 -1.48 7.73
CA VAL A 14 -0.27 -2.54 6.89
C VAL A 14 0.66 -2.96 5.76
N LEU A 15 1.32 -2.00 5.11
CA LEU A 15 2.23 -2.28 3.99
C LEU A 15 3.51 -2.98 4.44
N ASN A 16 4.02 -2.71 5.64
CA ASN A 16 5.16 -3.43 6.21
C ASN A 16 4.90 -4.93 6.41
N GLY A 17 3.63 -5.32 6.56
CA GLY A 17 3.22 -6.73 6.62
C GLY A 17 3.05 -7.40 5.25
N PHE A 18 3.24 -6.68 4.16
CA PHE A 18 3.11 -7.20 2.81
C PHE A 18 4.49 -7.54 2.23
N ASP A 19 4.85 -8.82 2.30
CA ASP A 19 6.14 -9.35 1.83
C ASP A 19 5.93 -10.32 0.64
N PRO A 20 5.60 -9.81 -0.57
CA PRO A 20 5.26 -10.67 -1.70
C PRO A 20 6.47 -11.37 -2.34
N PHE A 21 7.70 -10.96 -2.06
CA PHE A 21 8.94 -11.54 -2.59
C PHE A 21 9.78 -12.28 -1.54
N ASP A 22 9.26 -12.46 -0.32
CA ASP A 22 10.00 -13.04 0.82
C ASP A 22 11.37 -12.37 1.06
N ALA A 23 11.46 -11.06 0.82
CA ALA A 23 12.67 -10.26 1.01
C ALA A 23 12.92 -9.93 2.48
N GLY A 24 11.88 -10.02 3.32
CA GLY A 24 11.92 -9.71 4.74
C GLY A 24 11.61 -8.22 5.05
N PRO A 25 11.44 -7.91 6.35
CA PRO A 25 11.05 -6.58 6.79
C PRO A 25 12.15 -5.54 6.51
N GLY A 26 11.74 -4.33 6.14
CA GLY A 26 12.64 -3.20 5.86
C GLY A 26 13.24 -3.17 4.45
N PHE A 27 12.91 -4.13 3.58
CA PHE A 27 13.35 -4.13 2.18
C PHE A 27 12.41 -3.37 1.24
N TYR A 28 11.24 -2.93 1.75
CA TYR A 28 10.16 -2.39 0.93
C TYR A 28 9.93 -0.87 1.11
N ASP A 29 10.87 -0.13 1.71
CA ASP A 29 10.67 1.28 2.08
C ASP A 29 10.22 2.16 0.89
N THR A 30 10.82 1.94 -0.29
CA THR A 30 10.48 2.64 -1.52
C THR A 30 9.07 2.26 -2.00
N GLU A 31 8.76 0.97 -2.06
CA GLU A 31 7.47 0.46 -2.54
C GLU A 31 6.33 0.85 -1.59
N ILE A 32 6.61 0.91 -0.29
CA ILE A 32 5.69 1.39 0.75
C ILE A 32 5.39 2.88 0.50
N ALA A 33 6.41 3.71 0.31
CA ALA A 33 6.22 5.14 0.07
C ALA A 33 5.39 5.40 -1.20
N ASP A 34 5.69 4.70 -2.29
CA ASP A 34 4.96 4.81 -3.55
C ASP A 34 3.52 4.28 -3.44
N SER A 35 3.32 3.21 -2.67
CA SER A 35 1.98 2.67 -2.40
C SER A 35 1.14 3.64 -1.58
N ILE A 36 1.71 4.28 -0.55
CA ILE A 36 1.02 5.34 0.22
C ILE A 36 0.62 6.49 -0.72
N TYR A 37 1.52 6.92 -1.60
CA TYR A 37 1.22 7.94 -2.58
C TYR A 37 0.09 7.53 -3.54
N ALA A 38 0.05 6.26 -3.98
CA ALA A 38 -1.03 5.73 -4.80
C ALA A 38 -2.37 5.71 -4.05
N VAL A 39 -2.39 5.35 -2.76
CA VAL A 39 -3.60 5.37 -1.91
C VAL A 39 -4.22 6.77 -1.85
N HIS A 40 -3.41 7.82 -1.75
CA HIS A 40 -3.93 9.20 -1.74
C HIS A 40 -4.64 9.58 -3.05
N ARG A 41 -4.22 9.01 -4.18
CA ARG A 41 -4.69 9.38 -5.53
C ARG A 41 -5.77 8.47 -6.11
N LEU A 42 -5.91 7.26 -5.60
CA LEU A 42 -6.81 6.23 -6.13
C LEU A 42 -7.85 5.88 -5.08
N ASP A 43 -9.11 5.79 -5.51
CA ASP A 43 -10.25 5.43 -4.65
C ASP A 43 -10.94 4.13 -5.10
N GLU A 44 -10.45 3.53 -6.19
CA GLU A 44 -10.98 2.26 -6.73
C GLU A 44 -10.03 1.11 -6.41
N ILE A 45 -10.57 0.07 -5.75
CA ILE A 45 -9.82 -1.12 -5.31
C ILE A 45 -8.98 -1.71 -6.46
N ASN A 46 -9.60 -1.95 -7.62
CA ASN A 46 -8.92 -2.61 -8.75
C ASN A 46 -7.78 -1.75 -9.32
N LYS A 47 -7.94 -0.41 -9.35
CA LYS A 47 -6.90 0.50 -9.82
C LYS A 47 -5.74 0.55 -8.83
N LEU A 48 -6.04 0.61 -7.54
CA LEU A 48 -5.02 0.62 -6.49
C LEU A 48 -4.26 -0.71 -6.44
N ALA A 49 -4.96 -1.84 -6.54
CA ALA A 49 -4.34 -3.16 -6.58
C ALA A 49 -3.38 -3.32 -7.77
N ALA A 50 -3.78 -2.84 -8.95
CA ALA A 50 -2.93 -2.84 -10.14
C ALA A 50 -1.71 -1.92 -9.97
N ALA A 51 -1.88 -0.74 -9.38
CA ALA A 51 -0.79 0.19 -9.09
C ALA A 51 0.22 -0.42 -8.10
N ILE A 52 -0.25 -0.98 -6.99
CA ILE A 52 0.59 -1.66 -6.00
C ILE A 52 1.37 -2.81 -6.67
N ARG A 53 0.69 -3.66 -7.45
CA ARG A 53 1.39 -4.72 -8.18
C ARG A 53 2.50 -4.16 -9.06
N SER A 54 2.20 -3.15 -9.86
CA SER A 54 3.16 -2.55 -10.77
C SER A 54 4.36 -1.90 -10.05
N ILE A 55 4.15 -1.29 -8.89
CA ILE A 55 5.22 -0.69 -8.07
C ILE A 55 6.21 -1.79 -7.65
N TYR A 56 5.68 -2.85 -7.04
CA TYR A 56 6.48 -3.97 -6.54
C TYR A 56 7.16 -4.74 -7.68
N GLU A 57 6.46 -5.01 -8.78
CA GLU A 57 7.05 -5.70 -9.93
C GLU A 57 8.14 -4.87 -10.60
N HIS A 58 7.98 -3.55 -10.65
CA HIS A 58 9.00 -2.65 -11.21
C HIS A 58 10.25 -2.61 -10.34
N SER A 59 10.11 -2.51 -9.02
CA SER A 59 11.24 -2.45 -8.10
C SER A 59 12.08 -3.72 -8.08
N PHE A 60 11.44 -4.88 -8.22
CA PHE A 60 12.12 -6.18 -8.24
C PHE A 60 12.49 -6.66 -9.64
N ASP A 61 12.11 -5.90 -10.68
CA ASP A 61 12.22 -6.26 -12.11
C ASP A 61 11.74 -7.70 -12.38
N ALA A 62 10.65 -8.09 -11.69
CA ALA A 62 10.15 -9.45 -11.67
C ALA A 62 8.64 -9.49 -11.42
N PRO A 63 7.90 -10.44 -12.03
CA PRO A 63 6.49 -10.65 -11.70
C PRO A 63 6.31 -10.98 -10.22
N MET A 64 5.25 -10.45 -9.62
CA MET A 64 4.97 -10.63 -8.20
C MET A 64 4.63 -12.10 -7.91
N PRO A 65 5.44 -12.83 -7.12
CA PRO A 65 5.30 -14.27 -6.98
C PRO A 65 4.24 -14.66 -5.94
N GLY A 66 3.91 -13.75 -5.02
CA GLY A 66 2.99 -14.00 -3.91
C GLY A 66 2.18 -12.78 -3.49
N GLY A 67 1.37 -12.98 -2.44
CA GLY A 67 0.49 -11.94 -1.91
C GLY A 67 -0.78 -11.70 -2.74
N ASN A 68 -1.64 -10.81 -2.23
CA ASN A 68 -2.89 -10.43 -2.89
C ASN A 68 -3.05 -8.90 -2.87
N PRO A 69 -2.64 -8.19 -3.94
CA PRO A 69 -2.75 -6.73 -4.05
C PRO A 69 -4.19 -6.23 -3.94
N THR A 70 -5.19 -7.03 -4.31
CA THR A 70 -6.61 -6.66 -4.19
C THR A 70 -7.03 -6.59 -2.73
N VAL A 71 -6.73 -7.63 -1.94
CA VAL A 71 -7.03 -7.66 -0.50
C VAL A 71 -6.25 -6.56 0.23
N LEU A 72 -5.02 -6.29 -0.19
CA LEU A 72 -4.24 -5.18 0.35
C LEU A 72 -4.88 -3.83 0.03
N ALA A 73 -5.27 -3.59 -1.22
CA ALA A 73 -5.94 -2.37 -1.66
C ALA A 73 -7.26 -2.12 -0.91
N GLU A 74 -8.05 -3.16 -0.68
CA GLU A 74 -9.28 -3.09 0.13
C GLU A 74 -9.00 -2.57 1.55
N LYS A 75 -8.00 -3.14 2.22
CA LYS A 75 -7.60 -2.72 3.57
C LYS A 75 -7.11 -1.26 3.59
N LEU A 76 -6.28 -0.87 2.62
CA LEU A 76 -5.72 0.48 2.56
C LEU A 76 -6.81 1.53 2.30
N LEU A 77 -7.75 1.26 1.40
CA LEU A 77 -8.88 2.16 1.15
C LEU A 77 -9.85 2.20 2.33
N MET A 78 -10.06 1.09 3.02
CA MET A 78 -10.84 1.09 4.26
C MET A 78 -10.20 2.00 5.32
N ILE A 79 -8.87 1.97 5.50
CA ILE A 79 -8.15 2.85 6.44
C ILE A 79 -8.26 4.31 6.00
N LYS A 80 -8.03 4.59 4.71
CA LYS A 80 -8.19 5.93 4.12
C LYS A 80 -9.58 6.48 4.41
N ASN A 81 -10.63 5.75 4.04
CA ASN A 81 -12.02 6.18 4.16
C ASN A 81 -12.48 6.34 5.62
N ASN A 82 -12.05 5.45 6.52
CA ASN A 82 -12.34 5.61 7.95
C ASN A 82 -11.66 6.84 8.54
N SER A 83 -10.46 7.19 8.06
CA SER A 83 -9.78 8.42 8.47
C SER A 83 -10.51 9.67 7.96
N SER A 84 -11.10 9.62 6.76
CA SER A 84 -11.92 10.70 6.21
C SER A 84 -13.30 10.82 6.86
N CYS A 85 -13.85 9.76 7.45
CA CYS A 85 -15.18 9.76 8.08
C CYS A 85 -15.27 10.49 9.43
N TYR A 86 -14.15 10.97 9.97
CA TYR A 86 -14.12 11.79 11.19
C TYR A 86 -14.03 13.31 10.91
N LEU A 87 -14.14 13.73 9.64
CA LEU A 87 -14.21 15.12 9.18
C LEU A 87 -15.65 15.51 8.81
#